data_AF-A0A645E397-F1
#
_entry.id   AF-A0A645E397-F1
#
_cell.length_a   1.000
_cell.length_b   1.000
_cell.length_c   1.000
_cell.angle_alpha   90.00
_cell.angle_beta   90.00
_cell.angle_gamma   90.00
#
_symmetry.space_group_name_H-M   'P 1'
#
loop_
_entity.id
_entity.type
_entity.pdbx_description
1 polymer ?
#
loop_
_entity_poly.entity_id
_entity_poly.type
_entity_poly.pdbx_seq_one_letter_code
_entity_poly.pdbx_strand_id
1 'polypeptide(L)'
;MKEKILSYFELEKLNTTVKREVLAGFTTFISMAYILFVNPTVLGASGMDEGAVFTATALASALGCILMGVLARYPIATAPALGINAFFAYSVCLGMGIPWETALAGVFVASLIFIIITIFKLREMIIDAIPADLKYAISGGIGLFIAFLGLSEGGIIVANESTLVGLGPLNVGSTWLTIFGW
;
A
#
# COMPACT_ATOMS: atom_id res chain seq x y z
N MET A 1 -21.15 -20.15 -20.90
CA MET A 1 -20.41 -19.57 -19.75
C MET A 1 -19.53 -18.40 -20.18
N LYS A 2 -18.73 -18.50 -21.27
CA LYS A 2 -17.93 -17.40 -21.83
C LYS A 2 -18.75 -16.14 -22.21
N GLU A 3 -19.89 -16.29 -22.89
CA GLU A 3 -20.73 -15.14 -23.30
C GLU A 3 -21.29 -14.33 -22.12
N LYS A 4 -21.65 -14.98 -21.02
CA LYS A 4 -22.12 -14.28 -19.79
C LYS A 4 -21.01 -13.45 -19.14
N ILE A 5 -19.76 -13.90 -19.19
CA ILE A 5 -18.62 -13.15 -18.65
C ILE A 5 -18.31 -11.95 -19.56
N LEU A 6 -18.29 -12.17 -20.87
CA LEU A 6 -18.07 -11.11 -21.86
C LEU A 6 -19.13 -10.00 -21.76
N SER A 7 -20.40 -10.35 -21.56
CA SER A 7 -21.48 -9.37 -21.40
C SER A 7 -21.48 -8.71 -20.02
N TYR A 8 -21.09 -9.41 -18.95
CA TYR A 8 -21.08 -8.87 -17.58
C TYR A 8 -20.02 -7.78 -17.39
N PHE A 9 -18.84 -7.99 -17.97
CA PHE A 9 -17.73 -7.03 -17.94
C PHE A 9 -17.71 -6.07 -19.15
N GLU A 10 -18.70 -6.18 -20.03
CA GLU A 10 -18.85 -5.31 -21.22
C GLU A 10 -17.58 -5.20 -22.08
N LEU A 11 -16.81 -6.30 -22.21
CA LEU A 11 -15.47 -6.28 -22.82
C LEU A 11 -15.47 -5.78 -24.28
N GLU A 12 -16.55 -6.05 -25.03
CA GLU A 12 -16.73 -5.53 -26.39
C GLU A 12 -16.95 -4.01 -26.41
N LYS A 13 -17.71 -3.45 -25.45
CA LYS A 13 -17.88 -2.00 -25.33
C LYS A 13 -16.58 -1.30 -24.90
N LEU A 14 -15.78 -1.99 -24.09
CA LEU A 14 -14.47 -1.52 -23.63
C LEU A 14 -13.35 -1.78 -24.65
N ASN A 15 -13.65 -2.31 -25.84
CA ASN A 15 -12.68 -2.64 -26.90
C ASN A 15 -11.47 -3.47 -26.39
N THR A 16 -11.72 -4.42 -25.50
CA THR A 16 -10.69 -5.27 -24.89
C THR A 16 -10.96 -6.76 -25.12
N THR A 17 -9.97 -7.60 -24.82
CA THR A 17 -10.07 -9.07 -24.97
C THR A 17 -9.64 -9.76 -23.67
N VAL A 18 -10.16 -10.96 -23.42
CA VAL A 18 -9.80 -11.75 -22.23
C VAL A 18 -8.28 -11.94 -22.12
N LYS A 19 -7.57 -12.14 -23.24
CA LYS A 19 -6.10 -12.26 -23.24
C LYS A 19 -5.42 -10.97 -22.77
N ARG A 20 -5.90 -9.81 -23.23
CA ARG A 20 -5.38 -8.50 -22.85
C ARG A 20 -5.62 -8.20 -21.38
N GLU A 21 -6.81 -8.51 -20.87
CA GLU A 21 -7.15 -8.32 -19.45
C GLU A 21 -6.34 -9.23 -18.52
N VAL A 22 -6.13 -10.50 -18.90
CA VAL A 22 -5.28 -11.42 -18.12
C VAL A 22 -3.84 -10.93 -18.09
N LEU A 23 -3.31 -10.48 -19.24
CA LEU A 23 -1.96 -9.92 -19.30
C LEU A 23 -1.85 -8.63 -18.47
N ALA A 24 -2.83 -7.73 -18.57
CA ALA A 24 -2.88 -6.50 -17.78
C ALA A 24 -2.91 -6.80 -16.28
N GLY A 25 -3.79 -7.70 -15.83
CA GLY A 25 -3.84 -8.14 -14.43
C GLY A 25 -2.53 -8.74 -13.95
N PHE A 26 -1.86 -9.55 -14.77
CA PHE A 26 -0.56 -10.10 -14.44
C PHE A 26 0.53 -9.02 -14.34
N THR A 27 0.57 -8.07 -15.26
CA THR A 27 1.50 -6.94 -15.19
C THR A 27 1.27 -6.10 -13.94
N THR A 28 0.02 -5.80 -13.60
CA THR A 28 -0.33 -5.06 -12.38
C THR A 28 0.06 -5.84 -11.12
N PHE A 29 -0.15 -7.16 -11.11
CA PHE A 29 0.27 -8.01 -9.99
C PHE A 29 1.78 -7.91 -9.77
N ILE A 30 2.60 -8.07 -10.82
CA ILE A 30 4.06 -7.97 -10.69
C ILE A 30 4.47 -6.58 -10.18
N SER A 31 3.89 -5.51 -10.74
CA SER A 31 4.19 -4.14 -10.31
C SER A 31 3.88 -3.88 -8.83
N MET A 32 2.90 -4.58 -8.26
CA MET A 32 2.49 -4.41 -6.86
C MET A 32 3.06 -5.47 -5.93
N ALA A 33 3.65 -6.56 -6.45
CA ALA A 33 4.09 -7.71 -5.67
C ALA A 33 5.11 -7.34 -4.58
N TYR A 34 5.86 -6.25 -4.74
CA TYR A 34 6.78 -5.74 -3.72
C TYR A 34 6.10 -5.51 -2.37
N ILE A 35 4.81 -5.16 -2.35
CA ILE A 35 4.05 -4.92 -1.11
C ILE A 35 3.99 -6.18 -0.23
N LEU A 36 4.07 -7.36 -0.84
CA LEU A 36 4.05 -8.63 -0.12
C LEU A 36 5.32 -8.80 0.73
N PHE A 37 6.42 -8.15 0.37
CA PHE A 37 7.69 -8.22 1.11
C PHE A 37 7.88 -7.00 2.02
N VAL A 38 7.57 -5.81 1.53
CA VAL A 38 7.78 -4.56 2.29
C VAL A 38 6.80 -4.45 3.46
N ASN A 39 5.54 -4.83 3.28
CA ASN A 39 4.55 -4.67 4.35
C ASN A 39 4.84 -5.54 5.60
N PRO A 40 5.23 -6.83 5.45
CA PRO A 40 5.73 -7.62 6.57
C PRO A 40 6.94 -7.02 7.27
N THR A 41 7.94 -6.50 6.54
CA THR A 41 9.11 -5.87 7.15
C THR A 41 8.71 -4.65 8.01
N VAL A 42 7.82 -3.80 7.49
CA VAL A 42 7.36 -2.59 8.20
C VAL A 42 6.55 -2.95 9.44
N LEU A 43 5.55 -3.83 9.30
CA LEU A 43 4.69 -4.20 10.44
C LEU A 43 5.40 -5.15 11.43
N GLY A 44 6.34 -5.95 10.96
CA GLY A 44 7.20 -6.81 11.78
C GLY A 44 8.04 -6.02 12.78
N ALA A 45 8.43 -4.79 12.41
CA ALA A 45 9.10 -3.87 13.33
C ALA A 45 8.25 -3.54 14.59
N SER A 46 6.93 -3.71 14.55
CA SER A 46 6.05 -3.54 15.72
C SER A 46 5.91 -4.79 16.60
N GLY A 47 6.55 -5.90 16.22
CA GLY A 47 6.49 -7.19 16.93
C GLY A 47 5.50 -8.20 16.34
N MET A 48 4.91 -7.91 15.18
CA MET A 48 4.01 -8.83 14.47
C MET A 48 4.79 -9.94 13.76
N ASP A 49 4.21 -11.14 13.65
CA ASP A 49 4.80 -12.23 12.87
C ASP A 49 4.76 -11.91 11.37
N GLU A 50 5.94 -11.82 10.74
CA GLU A 50 6.07 -11.43 9.34
C GLU A 50 5.38 -12.41 8.38
N GLY A 51 5.40 -13.73 8.67
CA GLY A 51 4.74 -14.74 7.85
C GLY A 51 3.22 -14.64 7.89
N ALA A 52 2.66 -14.35 9.06
CA ALA A 52 1.24 -14.08 9.26
C ALA A 52 0.84 -12.78 8.56
N VAL A 53 1.63 -11.71 8.68
CA VAL A 53 1.38 -10.42 7.99
C VAL A 53 1.46 -10.57 6.48
N PHE A 54 2.44 -11.33 5.95
CA PHE A 54 2.54 -11.66 4.54
C PHE A 54 1.24 -12.29 4.04
N THR A 55 0.81 -13.35 4.73
CA THR A 55 -0.38 -14.11 4.37
C THR A 55 -1.64 -13.24 4.47
N ALA A 56 -1.78 -12.46 5.54
CA ALA A 56 -2.90 -11.54 5.74
C ALA A 56 -2.94 -10.46 4.65
N THR A 57 -1.79 -9.90 4.27
CA THR A 57 -1.67 -8.90 3.21
C THR A 57 -2.08 -9.47 1.86
N ALA A 58 -1.59 -10.65 1.51
CA ALA A 58 -1.92 -11.32 0.25
C ALA A 58 -3.42 -11.63 0.17
N LEU A 59 -4.00 -12.21 1.22
CA LEU A 59 -5.42 -12.56 1.27
C LEU A 59 -6.32 -11.32 1.25
N ALA A 60 -6.01 -10.30 2.03
CA ALA A 60 -6.79 -9.06 2.07
C ALA A 60 -6.74 -8.32 0.73
N SER A 61 -5.57 -8.24 0.09
CA SER A 61 -5.41 -7.61 -1.22
C SER A 61 -6.13 -8.41 -2.31
N ALA A 62 -6.02 -9.74 -2.30
CA ALA A 62 -6.74 -10.60 -3.23
C ALA A 62 -8.25 -10.43 -3.09
N LEU A 63 -8.78 -10.43 -1.86
CA LEU A 63 -10.19 -10.20 -1.59
C LEU A 63 -10.63 -8.80 -2.06
N GLY A 64 -9.86 -7.75 -1.75
CA GLY A 64 -10.13 -6.39 -2.19
C GLY A 64 -10.20 -6.26 -3.71
N CYS A 65 -9.21 -6.82 -4.42
CA CYS A 65 -9.17 -6.84 -5.88
C CYS A 65 -10.35 -7.62 -6.47
N ILE A 66 -10.73 -8.76 -5.87
CA ILE A 66 -11.91 -9.53 -6.32
C ILE A 66 -13.20 -8.73 -6.12
N LEU A 67 -13.36 -8.06 -4.98
CA LEU A 67 -14.55 -7.23 -4.73
C LEU A 67 -14.62 -6.05 -5.71
N MET A 68 -13.50 -5.39 -5.98
CA MET A 68 -13.42 -4.31 -6.96
C MET A 68 -13.73 -4.77 -8.38
N GLY A 69 -13.19 -5.93 -8.78
CA GLY A 69 -13.46 -6.51 -10.09
C GLY A 69 -14.91 -6.99 -10.24
N VAL A 70 -15.41 -7.80 -9.31
CA VAL A 70 -16.69 -8.50 -9.47
C VAL A 70 -17.89 -7.62 -9.09
N LEU A 71 -17.82 -6.88 -7.99
CA LEU A 71 -18.95 -6.07 -7.49
C LEU A 71 -18.93 -4.67 -8.08
N ALA A 72 -17.79 -3.98 -8.01
CA ALA A 72 -17.68 -2.59 -8.49
C ALA A 72 -17.48 -2.50 -10.01
N ARG A 73 -17.10 -3.61 -10.67
CA ARG A 73 -16.75 -3.65 -12.10
C ARG A 73 -15.71 -2.59 -12.48
N TYR A 74 -14.75 -2.38 -11.58
CA TYR A 74 -13.75 -1.33 -11.72
C TYR A 74 -12.34 -1.93 -11.71
N PRO A 75 -11.54 -1.75 -12.78
CA PRO A 75 -10.24 -2.40 -12.94
C PRO A 75 -9.15 -1.69 -12.13
N ILE A 76 -9.32 -1.64 -10.81
CA ILE A 76 -8.34 -1.09 -9.87
C ILE A 76 -7.85 -2.19 -8.94
N ALA A 77 -6.53 -2.35 -8.88
CA ALA A 77 -5.89 -3.19 -7.89
C ALA A 77 -5.77 -2.43 -6.56
N THR A 78 -6.07 -3.13 -5.48
CA THR A 78 -6.06 -2.59 -4.11
C THR A 78 -5.03 -3.35 -3.28
N ALA A 79 -4.15 -2.61 -2.62
CA ALA A 79 -3.18 -3.13 -1.66
C ALA A 79 -3.03 -2.16 -0.48
N PRO A 80 -2.42 -2.59 0.64
CA PRO A 80 -2.21 -1.72 1.80
C PRO A 80 -1.39 -0.47 1.47
N ALA A 81 -1.76 0.64 2.08
CA ALA A 81 -1.03 1.91 1.97
C ALA A 81 0.16 1.94 2.94
N LEU A 82 1.38 1.87 2.40
CA LEU A 82 2.62 1.81 3.20
C LEU A 82 2.80 2.98 4.16
N GLY A 83 2.41 4.20 3.78
CA GLY A 83 2.57 5.37 4.65
C GLY A 83 1.83 5.25 5.98
N ILE A 84 0.63 4.66 5.96
CA ILE A 84 -0.18 4.47 7.17
C ILE A 84 0.42 3.33 8.01
N ASN A 85 0.91 2.27 7.37
CA ASN A 85 1.52 1.14 8.07
C ASN A 85 2.85 1.52 8.73
N ALA A 86 3.61 2.42 8.10
CA ALA A 86 4.83 2.96 8.70
C ALA A 86 4.53 3.90 9.88
N PHE A 87 3.53 4.77 9.76
CA PHE A 87 3.07 5.57 10.92
C PHE A 87 2.60 4.66 12.07
N PHE A 88 1.84 3.61 11.75
CA PHE A 88 1.42 2.60 12.73
C PHE A 88 2.62 1.95 13.42
N ALA A 89 3.56 1.38 12.67
CA ALA A 89 4.67 0.62 13.25
C ALA A 89 5.68 1.52 13.97
N TYR A 90 6.16 2.58 13.32
CA TYR A 90 7.27 3.39 13.82
C TYR A 90 6.82 4.48 14.79
N SER A 91 5.67 5.14 14.53
CA SER A 91 5.21 6.23 15.41
C SER A 91 4.36 5.70 16.56
N VAL A 92 3.35 4.89 16.27
CA VAL A 92 2.39 4.44 17.31
C VAL A 92 2.97 3.29 18.14
N CYS A 93 3.42 2.22 17.50
CA CYS A 93 3.89 1.05 18.25
C CYS A 93 5.25 1.29 18.89
N LEU A 94 6.25 1.69 18.09
CA LEU A 94 7.62 1.91 18.59
C LEU A 94 7.76 3.27 19.30
N GLY A 95 7.31 4.36 18.68
CA GLY A 95 7.49 5.71 19.20
C GLY A 95 6.68 6.00 20.47
N MET A 96 5.43 5.53 20.55
CA MET A 96 4.55 5.74 21.71
C MET A 96 4.52 4.53 22.66
N GLY A 97 5.17 3.42 22.31
CA GLY A 97 5.22 2.20 23.12
C GLY A 97 3.87 1.48 23.24
N ILE A 98 2.95 1.69 22.29
CA ILE A 98 1.63 1.07 22.31
C ILE A 98 1.71 -0.35 21.73
N PRO A 99 1.20 -1.39 22.40
CA PRO A 99 1.16 -2.73 21.83
C PRO A 99 0.39 -2.77 20.51
N TRP A 100 0.90 -3.50 19.52
CA TRP A 100 0.33 -3.54 18.17
C TRP A 100 -1.12 -4.06 18.16
N GLU A 101 -1.49 -4.92 19.11
CA GLU A 101 -2.86 -5.42 19.29
C GLU A 101 -3.81 -4.28 19.67
N THR A 102 -3.36 -3.38 20.55
CA THR A 102 -4.14 -2.21 20.99
C THR A 102 -4.26 -1.20 19.85
N ALA A 103 -3.16 -0.97 19.13
CA ALA A 103 -3.17 -0.10 17.97
C ALA A 103 -4.11 -0.64 16.87
N LEU A 104 -4.13 -1.96 16.61
CA LEU A 104 -5.06 -2.60 15.67
C LEU A 104 -6.52 -2.46 16.10
N ALA A 105 -6.82 -2.55 17.40
CA ALA A 105 -8.17 -2.26 17.89
C ALA A 105 -8.59 -0.82 17.57
N GLY A 106 -7.66 0.14 17.69
CA GLY A 106 -7.86 1.52 17.26
C GLY A 106 -8.16 1.64 15.77
N VAL A 107 -7.40 0.94 14.92
CA VAL A 107 -7.62 0.90 13.46
C VAL A 107 -8.98 0.31 13.12
N PHE A 108 -9.42 -0.73 13.83
CA PHE A 108 -10.73 -1.34 13.65
C PHE A 108 -11.86 -0.36 14.00
N VAL A 109 -11.75 0.33 15.15
CA VAL A 109 -12.73 1.36 15.55
C VAL A 109 -12.75 2.53 14.56
N ALA A 110 -11.57 3.01 14.12
CA ALA A 110 -11.47 4.05 13.11
C ALA A 110 -12.16 3.64 11.78
N SER A 111 -12.03 2.36 11.39
CA SER A 111 -12.70 1.83 10.19
C SER A 111 -14.22 1.81 10.34
N LEU A 112 -14.74 1.47 11.53
CA LEU A 112 -16.18 1.55 11.81
C LEU A 112 -16.69 3.00 11.74
N ILE A 113 -15.96 3.94 12.34
CA ILE A 113 -16.28 5.37 12.27
C ILE A 113 -16.26 5.84 10.80
N PHE A 114 -15.27 5.40 10.01
CA PHE A 114 -15.17 5.75 8.61
C PHE A 114 -16.34 5.23 7.77
N ILE A 115 -16.82 4.01 8.05
CA ILE A 115 -18.03 3.45 7.41
C ILE A 115 -19.24 4.34 7.73
N ILE A 116 -19.41 4.72 9.00
CA ILE A 116 -20.50 5.60 9.43
C ILE A 116 -20.45 6.94 8.68
N ILE A 117 -19.29 7.60 8.67
CA ILE A 117 -19.07 8.87 7.96
C ILE A 117 -19.39 8.74 6.47
N THR A 118 -18.98 7.62 5.85
CA THR A 118 -19.21 7.35 4.43
C THR A 118 -20.71 7.21 4.11
N ILE A 119 -21.46 6.53 4.97
CA ILE A 119 -22.93 6.38 4.83
C ILE A 119 -23.61 7.75 4.92
N PHE A 120 -23.18 8.60 5.85
CA PHE A 120 -23.71 9.96 6.02
C PHE A 120 -23.24 10.97 4.96
N LYS A 121 -22.46 10.53 3.96
CA LYS A 121 -21.87 11.38 2.89
C LYS A 121 -21.06 12.58 3.43
N LEU A 122 -20.65 12.56 4.70
CA LEU A 122 -19.85 13.62 5.33
C LEU A 122 -18.45 13.76 4.71
N ARG A 123 -18.02 12.75 3.94
CA ARG A 123 -16.70 12.70 3.29
C ARG A 123 -16.41 13.93 2.43
N GLU A 124 -17.41 14.47 1.72
CA GLU A 124 -17.21 15.61 0.82
C GLU A 124 -16.93 16.88 1.64
N MET A 125 -17.67 17.11 2.72
CA MET A 125 -17.40 18.24 3.62
C MET A 125 -16.02 18.17 4.29
N ILE A 126 -15.57 16.98 4.67
CA ILE A 126 -14.23 16.78 5.26
C ILE A 126 -13.16 17.09 4.21
N ILE A 127 -13.31 16.58 2.99
CA ILE A 127 -12.34 16.81 1.91
C ILE A 127 -12.32 18.30 1.53
N ASP A 128 -13.47 18.96 1.43
CA ASP A 128 -13.56 20.37 1.07
C ASP A 128 -13.02 21.29 2.17
N ALA A 129 -13.07 20.86 3.43
CA ALA A 129 -12.44 21.58 4.53
C ALA A 129 -10.91 21.56 4.50
N ILE A 130 -10.29 20.62 3.77
CA ILE A 130 -8.83 20.55 3.62
C ILE A 130 -8.39 21.46 2.46
N PRO A 131 -7.57 22.49 2.72
CA PRO A 131 -6.98 23.34 1.68
C PRO A 131 -6.27 22.53 0.59
N ALA A 132 -6.35 22.99 -0.66
CA ALA A 132 -5.71 22.31 -1.79
C ALA A 132 -4.20 22.13 -1.57
N ASP A 133 -3.53 23.11 -0.97
CA ASP A 133 -2.10 23.04 -0.66
C ASP A 133 -1.76 21.88 0.29
N LEU A 134 -2.59 21.63 1.30
CA LEU A 134 -2.41 20.49 2.22
C LEU A 134 -2.64 19.15 1.50
N LYS A 135 -3.59 19.08 0.57
CA LYS A 135 -3.81 17.87 -0.24
C LYS A 135 -2.58 17.54 -1.09
N TYR A 136 -1.98 18.54 -1.72
CA TYR A 136 -0.74 18.37 -2.49
C TYR A 136 0.44 18.00 -1.60
N ALA A 137 0.58 18.64 -0.43
CA ALA A 137 1.62 18.31 0.53
C ALA A 137 1.54 16.86 1.03
N ILE A 138 0.33 16.34 1.30
CA ILE A 138 0.12 14.95 1.71
C ILE A 138 0.61 13.99 0.61
N SER A 139 0.22 14.22 -0.65
CA SER A 139 0.64 13.39 -1.77
C SER A 139 2.16 13.41 -1.96
N GLY A 140 2.77 14.60 -1.95
CA GLY A 140 4.22 14.77 -2.05
C GLY A 140 4.98 14.12 -0.89
N GLY A 141 4.46 14.25 0.33
CA GLY A 141 5.03 13.64 1.53
C GLY A 141 5.02 12.11 1.49
N ILE A 142 3.90 11.51 1.09
CA ILE A 142 3.80 10.04 0.96
C ILE A 142 4.76 9.54 -0.13
N GLY A 143 4.85 10.23 -1.27
CA GLY A 143 5.78 9.87 -2.34
C GLY A 143 7.24 9.93 -1.89
N LEU A 144 7.64 11.02 -1.23
CA LEU A 144 9.00 11.18 -0.70
C LEU A 144 9.31 10.13 0.38
N PHE A 145 8.34 9.81 1.23
CA PHE A 145 8.50 8.81 2.28
C PHE A 145 8.69 7.39 1.72
N ILE A 146 7.89 7.00 0.72
CA ILE A 146 8.05 5.70 0.04
C ILE A 146 9.39 5.65 -0.70
N ALA A 147 9.79 6.74 -1.38
CA ALA A 147 11.09 6.82 -2.04
C ALA A 147 12.25 6.66 -1.04
N PHE A 148 12.15 7.32 0.13
CA PHE A 148 13.13 7.20 1.19
C PHE A 148 13.24 5.75 1.72
N LEU A 149 12.11 5.09 1.97
CA LEU A 149 12.11 3.69 2.38
C LEU A 149 12.79 2.80 1.33
N GLY A 150 12.47 2.96 0.04
CA GLY A 150 13.11 2.19 -1.03
C GLY A 150 14.63 2.41 -1.09
N LEU A 151 15.10 3.64 -0.94
CA LEU A 151 16.54 3.95 -0.89
C LEU A 151 17.22 3.38 0.36
N SER A 152 16.52 3.32 1.49
CA SER A 152 17.03 2.78 2.74
C SER A 152 17.08 1.25 2.73
N GLU A 153 16.01 0.58 2.34
CA GLU A 153 15.97 -0.89 2.19
C GLU A 153 16.93 -1.37 1.09
N GLY A 154 17.13 -0.56 0.05
CA GLY A 154 18.09 -0.80 -1.02
C GLY A 154 19.57 -0.60 -0.62
N GLY A 155 19.82 -0.06 0.57
CA GLY A 155 21.19 0.15 1.09
C GLY A 155 21.92 1.36 0.51
N ILE A 156 21.24 2.24 -0.25
CA ILE A 156 21.81 3.53 -0.69
C ILE A 156 21.84 4.50 0.50
N ILE A 157 20.81 4.46 1.33
CA ILE A 157 20.70 5.26 2.55
C ILE A 157 20.90 4.38 3.77
N VAL A 158 21.83 4.77 4.65
CA VAL A 158 22.08 4.11 5.93
C VAL A 158 21.97 5.10 7.09
N ALA A 159 21.66 4.61 8.28
CA ALA A 159 21.65 5.44 9.48
C ALA A 159 23.07 5.97 9.76
N ASN A 160 23.16 7.26 10.08
CA ASN A 160 24.41 7.91 10.47
C ASN A 160 24.17 8.71 11.75
N GLU A 161 24.93 8.46 12.82
CA GLU A 161 24.73 9.14 14.10
C GLU A 161 24.95 10.67 14.02
N SER A 162 25.74 11.14 13.05
CA SER A 162 26.05 12.57 12.88
C SER A 162 25.02 13.32 12.02
N THR A 163 24.39 12.66 11.05
CA THR A 163 23.52 13.31 10.05
C THR A 163 22.13 12.70 9.94
N LEU A 164 21.82 11.70 10.77
CA LEU A 164 20.65 10.80 10.69
C LEU A 164 20.61 9.92 9.43
N VAL A 165 21.11 10.42 8.31
CA VAL A 165 21.13 9.79 6.98
C VAL A 165 22.55 9.88 6.42
N GLY A 166 23.10 8.75 5.98
CA GLY A 166 24.41 8.65 5.34
C GLY A 166 24.36 7.82 4.05
N LEU A 167 25.41 7.93 3.23
CA LEU A 167 25.55 7.11 2.03
C LEU A 167 25.98 5.69 2.42
N GLY A 168 25.23 4.70 1.99
CA GLY A 168 25.58 3.30 2.17
C GLY A 168 26.76 2.85 1.27
N PRO A 169 27.40 1.72 1.60
CA PRO A 169 28.54 1.23 0.86
C PRO A 169 28.16 0.83 -0.57
N LEU A 170 28.83 1.44 -1.56
CA LEU A 170 28.67 1.14 -2.99
C LEU A 170 29.35 -0.18 -3.42
N ASN A 171 29.97 -0.91 -2.50
CA ASN A 171 30.59 -2.21 -2.75
C ASN A 171 29.59 -3.38 -2.59
N VAL A 172 28.32 -3.08 -2.28
CA VAL A 172 27.29 -4.10 -2.05
C VAL A 172 26.40 -4.20 -3.29
N GLY A 173 26.14 -5.42 -3.75
CA GLY A 173 25.32 -5.69 -4.94
C GLY A 173 23.88 -5.14 -4.82
N SER A 174 23.32 -5.10 -3.60
CA SER A 174 21.99 -4.52 -3.34
C SER A 174 21.92 -3.02 -3.65
N THR A 175 22.99 -2.28 -3.38
CA THR A 175 23.07 -0.84 -3.66
C THR A 175 23.03 -0.57 -5.16
N TRP A 176 23.74 -1.39 -5.95
CA TRP A 176 23.71 -1.30 -7.42
C TRP A 176 22.38 -1.75 -8.02
N LEU A 177 21.76 -2.79 -7.44
CA LEU A 177 20.38 -3.18 -7.78
C LEU A 177 19.39 -2.07 -7.49
N THR A 178 19.62 -1.22 -6.50
CA THR A 178 18.72 -0.10 -6.21
C THR A 178 18.90 1.06 -7.21
N ILE A 179 20.11 1.23 -7.76
CA ILE A 179 20.42 2.28 -8.75
C ILE A 179 19.97 1.86 -10.17
N PHE A 180 20.19 0.60 -10.55
CA PHE A 180 19.99 0.10 -11.91
C PHE A 180 18.94 -1.00 -12.05
N GLY A 181 18.46 -1.56 -10.95
CA GLY A 181 17.43 -2.60 -10.96
C GLY A 181 16.08 -1.99 -11.33
N TRP A 182 15.60 -2.42 -12.49
CA TRP A 182 14.19 -2.39 -12.87
C TRP A 182 13.49 -3.64 -12.33
#